data_AF-A0A8J6GUD0-F1
#
_entry.id   AF-A0A8J6GUD0-F1
#
_cell.length_a   1.000
_cell.length_b   1.000
_cell.length_c   1.000
_cell.angle_alpha   90.00
_cell.angle_beta   90.00
_cell.angle_gamma   90.00
#
_symmetry.space_group_name_H-M   'P 1'
#
loop_
_entity.id
_entity.type
_entity.pdbx_description
1 polymer ?
#
loop_
_entity_poly.entity_id
_entity_poly.type
_entity_poly.pdbx_seq_one_letter_code
_entity_poly.pdbx_strand_id
1 'polypeptide(L)'
;MSCNLITGIFQRLDKLRKNAFASVILFGTNNSSSISGIWVFRGQELAFPLSPDWQVDYESYTWRKLDPGSKETQTLVREYFSWEGAFQHVGKAVNQGKIFK
;
A
#
# COMPACT_ATOMS: atom_id res chain seq x y z
N MET A 1 -2.72 -10.81 13.49
CA MET A 1 -3.71 -11.28 12.48
C MET A 1 -3.80 -10.37 11.26
N SER A 2 -3.51 -9.07 11.37
CA SER A 2 -3.60 -8.09 10.27
C SER A 2 -2.71 -8.41 9.05
N CYS A 3 -1.61 -9.14 9.26
CA CYS A 3 -0.71 -9.55 8.19
C CYS A 3 -1.32 -10.59 7.23
N ASN A 4 -2.27 -11.42 7.71
CA ASN A 4 -2.96 -12.41 6.88
C ASN A 4 -3.99 -11.75 5.95
N LEU A 5 -4.60 -10.65 6.40
CA LEU A 5 -5.52 -9.85 5.58
C LEU A 5 -4.81 -9.25 4.36
N ILE A 6 -3.60 -8.68 4.56
CA ILE A 6 -2.81 -8.11 3.46
C ILE A 6 -2.46 -9.20 2.42
N THR A 7 -2.07 -10.40 2.86
CA THR A 7 -1.81 -11.52 1.93
C THR A 7 -3.05 -11.99 1.21
N GLY A 8 -4.22 -12.04 1.88
CA GLY A 8 -5.48 -12.41 1.22
C GLY A 8 -5.85 -11.43 0.10
N ILE A 9 -5.65 -10.13 0.32
CA ILE A 9 -5.83 -9.10 -0.72
C ILE A 9 -4.84 -9.33 -1.88
N PHE A 10 -3.57 -9.57 -1.59
CA PHE A 10 -2.56 -9.82 -2.62
C PHE A 10 -2.87 -11.05 -3.48
N GLN A 11 -3.38 -12.12 -2.88
CA GLN A 11 -3.78 -13.32 -3.61
C GLN A 11 -4.97 -13.06 -4.56
N ARG A 12 -5.95 -12.26 -4.13
CA ARG A 12 -7.08 -11.85 -5.00
C ARG A 12 -6.60 -10.96 -6.15
N LEU A 13 -5.61 -10.12 -5.89
CA LEU A 13 -5.01 -9.23 -6.87
C LEU A 13 -3.89 -9.88 -7.71
N ASP A 14 -3.66 -11.19 -7.64
CA ASP A 14 -2.53 -11.84 -8.31
C ASP A 14 -2.49 -11.59 -9.84
N LYS A 15 -3.65 -11.44 -10.50
CA LYS A 15 -3.71 -11.04 -11.91
C LYS A 15 -3.17 -9.63 -12.17
N LEU A 16 -3.35 -8.72 -11.21
CA LEU A 16 -2.91 -7.32 -11.27
C LEU A 16 -1.39 -7.18 -11.06
N ARG A 17 -0.75 -8.16 -10.41
CA ARG A 17 0.68 -8.24 -10.12
C ARG A 17 1.58 -7.98 -11.34
N LYS A 18 1.17 -8.40 -12.54
CA LYS A 18 1.95 -8.18 -13.78
C LYS A 18 2.07 -6.71 -14.19
N ASN A 19 1.13 -5.88 -13.73
CA ASN A 19 1.02 -4.47 -14.11
C ASN A 19 1.03 -3.52 -12.90
N ALA A 20 1.31 -4.05 -11.71
CA ALA A 20 1.28 -3.28 -10.47
C ALA A 20 2.32 -3.78 -9.46
N PHE A 21 2.85 -2.85 -8.70
CA PHE A 21 3.78 -3.08 -7.61
C PHE A 21 3.30 -2.30 -6.40
N ALA A 22 3.42 -2.87 -5.19
CA ALA A 22 3.11 -2.12 -3.99
C ALA A 22 4.05 -2.47 -2.84
N SER A 23 4.31 -1.48 -2.00
CA SER A 23 4.96 -1.67 -0.71
C SER A 23 3.96 -1.27 0.37
N VAL A 24 3.45 -2.27 1.10
CA VAL A 24 2.46 -2.08 2.15
C VAL A 24 3.09 -2.41 3.49
N ILE A 25 2.98 -1.50 4.44
CA ILE A 25 3.55 -1.62 5.77
C ILE A 25 2.42 -1.62 6.80
N LEU A 26 2.51 -2.57 7.72
CA LEU A 26 1.71 -2.64 8.92
C LEU A 26 2.44 -1.87 10.03
N PHE A 27 1.77 -0.86 10.56
CA PHE A 27 2.23 -0.02 11.65
C PHE A 27 1.50 -0.35 12.95
N GLY A 28 2.19 -0.17 14.08
CA GLY A 28 1.63 -0.30 15.43
C GLY A 28 1.70 -1.72 16.01
N THR A 29 1.14 -1.87 17.22
CA THR A 29 1.15 -3.10 18.02
C THR A 29 -0.25 -3.74 18.09
N ASN A 30 -0.35 -4.94 18.68
CA ASN A 30 -1.62 -5.67 18.85
C ASN A 30 -2.71 -4.72 19.43
N ASN A 31 -3.89 -4.68 18.80
CA ASN A 31 -5.05 -3.79 19.05
C ASN A 31 -5.01 -2.35 18.52
N SER A 32 -3.88 -1.83 18.01
CA SER A 32 -3.84 -0.50 17.36
C SER A 32 -3.01 -0.51 16.08
N SER A 33 -3.36 -1.43 15.18
CA SER A 33 -2.68 -1.57 13.89
C SER A 33 -3.22 -0.58 12.85
N SER A 34 -2.32 0.02 12.07
CA SER A 34 -2.66 0.80 10.89
C SER A 34 -1.98 0.19 9.67
N ILE A 35 -2.66 0.11 8.54
CA ILE A 35 -2.10 -0.37 7.28
C ILE A 35 -1.92 0.86 6.39
N SER A 36 -0.70 1.09 5.92
CA SER A 36 -0.44 2.14 4.94
C SER A 36 0.66 1.69 3.98
N GLY A 37 0.58 2.14 2.74
CA GLY A 37 1.47 1.68 1.69
C GLY A 37 1.35 2.48 0.43
N ILE A 38 2.35 2.33 -0.43
CA ILE A 38 2.39 2.94 -1.75
C ILE A 38 2.16 1.87 -2.80
N TRP A 39 1.27 2.18 -3.73
CA TRP A 39 0.98 1.35 -4.88
C TRP A 39 1.38 2.09 -6.15
N VAL A 40 1.95 1.34 -7.08
CA VAL A 40 2.36 1.77 -8.40
C VAL A 40 1.62 0.89 -9.38
N PHE A 41 0.78 1.50 -10.21
CA PHE A 41 0.02 0.81 -11.24
C PHE A 41 0.43 1.34 -12.61
N ARG A 42 0.32 0.49 -13.63
CA ARG A 42 0.47 0.92 -15.02
C ARG A 42 -0.84 1.56 -15.50
N GLY A 43 -0.91 2.89 -15.46
CA GLY A 43 -2.06 3.67 -15.95
C GLY A 43 -2.19 5.04 -15.26
N GLN A 44 -3.08 5.89 -15.77
CA GLN A 44 -3.37 7.20 -15.17
C GLN A 44 -4.42 7.13 -14.04
N GLU A 45 -5.28 6.12 -14.10
CA GLU A 45 -6.42 5.93 -13.21
C GLU A 45 -6.16 4.78 -12.22
N LEU A 46 -6.96 4.76 -11.16
CA LEU A 46 -6.90 3.71 -10.16
C LEU A 46 -7.22 2.36 -10.82
N ALA A 47 -6.41 1.34 -10.56
CA ALA A 47 -6.59 0.04 -11.23
C ALA A 47 -7.84 -0.72 -10.74
N PHE A 48 -8.27 -0.51 -9.50
CA PHE A 48 -9.40 -1.22 -8.88
C PHE A 48 -10.75 -1.06 -9.60
N PRO A 49 -11.18 0.14 -10.04
CA PRO A 49 -12.41 0.29 -10.81
C PRO A 49 -12.38 -0.34 -12.21
N LEU A 50 -11.20 -0.69 -12.75
CA LEU A 50 -11.09 -1.30 -14.08
C LEU A 50 -11.63 -2.74 -14.13
N SER A 51 -11.71 -3.43 -12.99
CA SER A 51 -12.26 -4.79 -12.94
C SER A 51 -13.02 -5.03 -11.64
N PRO A 52 -14.25 -5.57 -11.70
CA PRO A 52 -15.01 -5.92 -10.50
C PRO A 52 -14.30 -7.00 -9.66
N ASP A 53 -13.45 -7.83 -10.28
CA ASP A 53 -12.64 -8.84 -9.58
C ASP A 53 -11.61 -8.21 -8.61
N TRP A 54 -11.24 -6.95 -8.83
CA TRP A 54 -10.24 -6.23 -8.02
C TRP A 54 -10.88 -5.30 -6.99
N GLN A 55 -12.20 -5.11 -7.00
CA GLN A 55 -12.91 -4.22 -6.08
C GLN A 55 -13.09 -4.81 -4.67
N VAL A 56 -12.45 -5.94 -4.37
CA VAL A 56 -12.59 -6.58 -3.05
C VAL A 56 -11.81 -5.79 -2.01
N ASP A 57 -12.53 -5.25 -1.03
CA ASP A 57 -12.01 -4.47 0.12
C ASP A 57 -11.29 -3.16 -0.22
N TYR A 58 -11.17 -2.78 -1.50
CA TYR A 58 -10.47 -1.53 -1.87
C TYR A 58 -11.16 -0.28 -1.30
N GLU A 59 -12.50 -0.32 -1.13
CA GLU A 59 -13.30 0.76 -0.54
C GLU A 59 -12.97 1.04 0.92
N SER A 60 -12.44 0.04 1.64
CA SER A 60 -12.01 0.21 3.04
C SER A 60 -10.70 0.98 3.16
N TYR A 61 -10.01 1.25 2.03
CA TYR A 61 -8.76 2.00 1.99
C TYR A 61 -8.95 3.33 1.27
N THR A 62 -8.25 4.36 1.76
CA THR A 62 -8.21 5.66 1.10
C THR A 62 -7.12 5.68 0.03
N TRP A 63 -7.52 5.91 -1.21
CA TRP A 63 -6.62 6.01 -2.34
C TRP A 63 -6.42 7.48 -2.72
N ARG A 64 -5.17 7.92 -2.75
CA ARG A 64 -4.80 9.26 -3.19
C ARG A 64 -3.76 9.15 -4.31
N LYS A 65 -4.03 9.80 -5.43
CA LYS A 65 -3.02 9.97 -6.48
C LYS A 65 -1.93 10.91 -5.97
N LEU A 66 -0.69 10.47 -6.05
CA LEU A 66 0.48 11.24 -5.63
C LEU A 66 1.19 11.80 -6.86
N ASP A 67 1.64 13.05 -6.78
CA ASP A 67 2.41 13.69 -7.85
C ASP A 67 3.90 13.34 -7.71
N PRO A 68 4.54 12.73 -8.73
CA PRO A 68 5.95 12.34 -8.66
C PRO A 68 6.91 13.52 -8.59
N GLY A 69 6.46 14.71 -9.00
CA GLY A 69 7.23 15.95 -8.91
C GLY A 69 7.26 16.57 -7.50
N SER A 70 6.41 16.13 -6.57
CA SER A 70 6.39 16.66 -5.21
C SER A 70 7.50 16.04 -4.37
N LYS A 71 8.21 16.88 -3.60
CA LYS A 71 9.23 16.43 -2.65
C LYS A 71 8.64 15.52 -1.56
N GLU A 72 7.39 15.75 -1.15
CA GLU A 72 6.70 14.87 -0.20
C GLU A 72 6.53 13.46 -0.77
N THR A 73 6.04 13.34 -2.02
CA THR A 73 5.87 12.04 -2.67
C THR A 73 7.19 11.29 -2.78
N GLN A 74 8.28 11.97 -3.13
CA GLN A 74 9.61 11.35 -3.22
C GLN A 74 10.09 10.84 -1.88
N THR A 75 9.88 11.61 -0.81
CA THR A 75 10.20 11.18 0.56
C THR A 75 9.35 9.98 0.97
N LEU A 76 8.03 10.03 0.74
CA LEU A 76 7.12 8.91 1.04
C LEU A 76 7.54 7.64 0.28
N VAL A 77 7.75 7.73 -1.04
CA VAL A 77 8.21 6.60 -1.85
C VAL A 77 9.51 6.03 -1.31
N ARG A 78 10.47 6.90 -0.95
CA ARG A 78 11.73 6.48 -0.36
C ARG A 78 11.51 5.74 0.95
N GLU A 79 10.80 6.31 1.92
CA GLU A 79 10.53 5.70 3.23
C GLU A 79 9.81 4.36 3.12
N TYR A 80 8.79 4.27 2.25
CA TYR A 80 8.04 3.04 2.04
C TYR A 80 8.80 1.98 1.23
N PHE A 81 9.80 2.35 0.43
CA PHE A 81 10.62 1.39 -0.33
C PHE A 81 11.86 0.95 0.45
N SER A 82 12.47 1.85 1.24
CA SER A 82 13.57 1.52 2.14
C SER A 82 13.11 0.83 3.41
N TRP A 83 11.82 0.94 3.76
CA TRP A 83 11.27 0.58 5.08
C TRP A 83 11.98 1.30 6.24
N GLU A 84 12.70 2.38 5.91
CA GLU A 84 13.51 3.18 6.80
C GLU A 84 13.04 4.62 6.65
N GLY A 85 12.35 5.12 7.68
CA GLY A 85 11.72 6.43 7.69
C GLY A 85 11.14 6.73 9.06
N ALA A 86 10.91 8.01 9.35
CA ALA A 86 10.25 8.40 10.59
C ALA A 86 8.73 8.16 10.53
N PHE A 87 8.20 7.87 9.32
CA PHE A 87 6.78 7.67 9.04
C PHE A 87 5.92 8.69 9.80
N GLN A 88 6.34 9.97 9.74
CA GLN A 88 5.75 11.04 10.56
C GLN A 88 4.25 11.20 10.29
N HIS A 89 3.79 10.82 9.10
CA HIS A 89 2.38 10.77 8.70
C HIS A 89 1.56 9.68 9.41
N VAL A 90 2.18 8.59 9.87
CA VAL A 90 1.49 7.51 10.63
C VAL A 90 1.75 7.64 12.13
N GLY A 91 2.93 8.12 12.52
CA GLY A 91 3.32 8.31 13.93
C GLY A 91 3.38 7.00 14.74
N LYS A 92 3.43 5.85 14.07
CA LYS A 92 3.44 4.51 14.69
C LYS A 92 4.66 3.73 14.23
N ALA A 93 5.21 2.89 15.11
CA ALA A 93 6.34 2.05 14.79
C ALA A 93 6.01 1.06 13.65
N VAL A 94 6.97 0.87 12.76
CA VAL A 94 6.91 -0.19 11.74
C VAL A 94 6.91 -1.54 12.44
N ASN A 95 5.94 -2.38 12.10
CA ASN A 95 5.85 -3.74 12.64
C ASN A 95 6.26 -4.75 11.57
N GLN A 96 5.57 -4.74 10.42
CA GLN A 96 5.81 -5.69 9.33
C GLN A 96 5.58 -5.04 7.96
N GLY A 97 6.48 -5.27 7.01
CA GLY A 97 6.31 -4.88 5.61
C GLY A 97 5.95 -6.07 4.73
N LYS A 98 5.13 -5.83 3.71
CA LYS A 98 4.87 -6.77 2.61
C LYS A 98 4.97 -6.07 1.27
N ILE A 99 5.66 -6.74 0.35
CA ILE A 99 5.78 -6.30 -1.04
C ILE A 99 4.79 -7.09 -1.90
N PHE A 100 3.99 -6.35 -2.65
CA PHE A 100 3.23 -6.85 -3.77
C PHE A 100 4.10 -6.72 -5.03
N LYS A 101 4.60 -7.86 -5.49
CA LYS A 101 5.40 -8.03 -6.71
C LYS A 101 4.98 -9.33 -7.35
#